data_AF-A0A4R3YLF9-F1
#
_entry.id   AF-A0A4R3YLF9-F1
#
_cell.length_a   1.000
_cell.length_b   1.000
_cell.length_c   1.000
_cell.angle_alpha   90.00
_cell.angle_beta   90.00
_cell.angle_gamma   90.00
#
_symmetry.space_group_name_H-M   'P 1'
#
loop_
_entity.id
_entity.type
_entity.pdbx_description
1 polymer ?
#
loop_
_entity_poly.entity_id
_entity_poly.type
_entity_poly.pdbx_seq_one_letter_code
_entity_poly.pdbx_strand_id
1 'polypeptide(L)' 'MVDTDLCFEKSQVEATINSSVVSIKNPLEGKIVVPAVGKIIMDDENAHGEIIVQN' A
#
# COMPACT_ATOMS: atom_id res chain seq x y z
N MET A 1 -3.66 -1.61 21.54
CA MET A 1 -2.98 -1.91 20.26
C MET A 1 -3.87 -1.42 19.14
N VAL A 2 -3.66 -0.20 18.64
CA VAL A 2 -4.39 0.39 17.50
C VAL A 2 -3.37 1.12 16.64
N ASP A 3 -2.40 0.37 16.13
CA ASP A 3 -1.50 0.79 15.05
C ASP A 3 -1.30 -0.46 14.22
N THR A 4 -2.32 -0.75 13.41
CA THR A 4 -2.29 -1.90 12.51
C THR A 4 -1.41 -1.51 11.34
N ASP A 5 -0.13 -1.89 11.39
CA ASP A 5 0.75 -1.92 10.23
C ASP A 5 0.18 -2.92 9.22
N LEU A 6 -0.65 -2.43 8.29
CA LEU A 6 -1.04 -3.18 7.10
C LEU A 6 0.17 -3.21 6.16
N CYS A 7 1.14 -4.09 6.45
CA CYS A 7 2.30 -4.33 5.62
C CYS A 7 1.91 -5.27 4.48
N PHE A 8 1.70 -4.71 3.29
CA PHE A 8 1.52 -5.48 2.06
C PHE A 8 2.89 -5.86 1.50
N GLU A 9 3.47 -6.96 2.00
CA GLU A 9 4.70 -7.50 1.44
C GLU A 9 4.36 -8.58 0.40
N LYS A 10 4.84 -8.38 -0.83
CA LYS A 10 4.91 -9.43 -1.87
C LYS A 10 3.61 -10.14 -2.26
N SER A 11 2.50 -9.41 -2.36
CA SER A 11 1.22 -9.98 -2.75
C SER A 11 0.72 -9.36 -4.07
N GLN A 12 0.05 -10.14 -4.93
CA GLN A 12 -0.80 -9.62 -6.00
C GLN A 12 -2.01 -8.96 -5.35
N VAL A 13 -1.95 -7.67 -5.07
CA VAL A 13 -2.93 -7.01 -4.19
C VAL A 13 -3.88 -6.17 -5.03
N GLU A 14 -5.15 -6.58 -5.12
CA GLU A 14 -6.26 -5.65 -5.32
C GLU A 14 -6.88 -5.36 -3.95
N ALA A 15 -6.47 -4.27 -3.31
CA ALA A 15 -6.98 -3.88 -2.00
C ALA A 15 -7.56 -2.47 -2.04
N THR A 16 -8.82 -2.34 -1.61
CA THR A 16 -9.43 -1.06 -1.30
C THR A 16 -9.47 -0.92 0.22
N ILE A 17 -8.67 0.00 0.73
CA ILE A 17 -8.55 0.28 2.16
C ILE A 17 -9.42 1.50 2.44
N ASN A 18 -10.39 1.36 3.35
CA ASN A 18 -11.32 2.46 3.69
C ASN A 18 -10.77 3.42 4.76
N SER A 19 -9.56 3.16 5.24
CA SER A 19 -8.89 3.89 6.32
C SER A 19 -7.54 4.41 5.88
N SER A 20 -7.05 5.44 6.55
CA SER A 20 -5.69 5.95 6.31
C SER A 20 -4.64 4.90 6.65
N VAL A 21 -3.61 4.80 5.82
CA VAL A 21 -2.49 3.87 5.99
C VAL A 21 -1.24 4.65 6.41
N VAL A 22 -0.49 4.13 7.37
CA VAL A 22 0.75 4.78 7.83
C VAL A 22 1.85 4.65 6.78
N SER A 23 2.06 3.45 6.23
CA SER A 23 3.01 3.25 5.15
C SER A 23 2.67 2.11 4.20
N ILE A 24 3.09 2.24 2.94
CA ILE A 24 3.05 1.18 1.92
C ILE A 24 4.50 0.95 1.47
N LYS A 25 4.94 -0.31 1.44
CA LYS A 25 6.29 -0.69 1.04
C LYS A 25 6.27 -1.75 -0.06
N ASN A 26 6.98 -1.48 -1.16
CA ASN A 26 7.25 -2.41 -2.28
C ASN A 26 6.06 -3.28 -2.70
N PRO A 27 4.92 -2.69 -3.10
CA PRO A 27 3.84 -3.49 -3.66
C PRO A 27 4.36 -4.15 -4.95
N LEU A 28 4.37 -5.49 -4.99
CA LEU A 28 4.96 -6.22 -6.12
C LEU A 28 4.15 -6.04 -7.40
N GLU A 29 2.83 -6.21 -7.33
CA GLU A 29 1.93 -6.04 -8.47
C GLU A 29 0.47 -5.91 -7.98
N GLY A 30 -0.40 -5.36 -8.83
CA GLY A 30 -1.80 -5.08 -8.49
C GLY A 30 -2.04 -3.60 -8.19
N LYS A 31 -3.14 -3.31 -7.50
CA LYS A 31 -3.64 -1.96 -7.21
C LYS A 31 -4.09 -1.82 -5.75
N ILE A 32 -3.53 -0.84 -5.06
CA ILE A 32 -3.91 -0.45 -3.71
C ILE A 32 -4.64 0.89 -3.79
N VAL A 33 -5.92 0.91 -3.41
CA VAL A 33 -6.72 2.13 -3.30
C VAL A 33 -6.83 2.53 -1.83
N VAL A 34 -6.40 3.74 -1.49
CA VAL A 34 -6.44 4.25 -0.10
C VAL A 34 -6.96 5.68 -0.07
N PRO A 35 -7.60 6.13 1.02
CA PRO A 35 -7.98 7.52 1.20
C PRO A 35 -6.77 8.41 1.53
N ALA A 36 -5.79 7.87 2.26
CA ALA A 36 -4.55 8.56 2.59
C ALA A 36 -3.45 7.56 2.91
N VAL A 37 -2.21 7.89 2.52
CA VAL A 37 -1.00 7.15 2.90
C VAL A 37 0.05 8.12 3.43
N GLY A 38 0.64 7.80 4.58
CA GLY A 38 1.68 8.63 5.19
C GLY A 38 3.02 8.54 4.46
N LYS A 39 3.48 7.32 4.17
CA LYS A 39 4.78 7.09 3.52
C LYS A 39 4.71 5.97 2.49
N ILE A 40 5.29 6.19 1.32
CA ILE A 40 5.48 5.17 0.29
C ILE A 40 6.97 4.88 0.17
N ILE A 41 7.35 3.61 0.22
CA ILE A 41 8.73 3.15 0.10
C ILE A 41 8.77 2.16 -1.08
N MET A 42 9.49 2.52 -2.15
CA MET A 42 9.69 1.69 -3.34
C MET A 42 11.21 1.50 -3.55
N ASP A 43 11.84 0.71 -2.68
CA ASP A 43 13.27 0.38 -2.71
C ASP A 43 13.56 -0.96 -3.42
N ASP A 44 12.53 -1.70 -3.82
CA ASP A 44 12.65 -2.94 -4.60
C ASP A 44 12.36 -2.68 -6.09
N GLU A 45 13.25 -3.13 -6.98
CA GLU A 45 13.11 -2.97 -8.44
C GLU A 45 11.95 -3.78 -9.03
N ASN A 46 11.50 -4.82 -8.32
CA ASN A 46 10.36 -5.65 -8.70
C ASN A 46 9.03 -5.11 -8.17
N ALA A 47 9.04 -3.95 -7.49
CA ALA A 47 7.81 -3.31 -7.03
C ALA A 47 7.11 -2.61 -8.21
N HIS A 48 6.12 -3.29 -8.80
CA HIS A 48 5.32 -2.79 -9.92
C HIS A 48 3.85 -2.52 -9.55
N GLY A 49 3.48 -2.58 -8.26
CA GLY A 49 2.13 -2.31 -7.81
C GLY A 49 1.75 -0.83 -7.89
N GLU A 50 0.50 -0.57 -8.25
CA GLU A 50 -0.05 0.78 -8.36
C GLU A 50 -0.70 1.22 -7.05
N ILE A 51 -0.43 2.46 -6.62
CA ILE A 51 -1.05 3.06 -5.44
C ILE A 51 -1.93 4.23 -5.89
N ILE A 52 -3.23 4.13 -5.65
CA ILE A 52 -4.20 5.16 -5.99
C ILE A 52 -4.76 5.78 -4.71
N VAL A 53 -4.54 7.09 -4.56
CA VAL A 53 -5.14 7.86 -3.47
C VAL A 53 -6.47 8.44 -3.96
N GLN A 54 -7.59 7.98 -3.41
CA GLN A 54 -8.93 8.49 -3.74
C GLN A 54 -9.59 9.13 -2.52
N ASN A 55 -9.96 10.40 -2.67
CA ASN A 55 -10.54 11.25 -1.62
C ASN A 55 -12.07 11.15 -1.57
#